data_AF-A0AAP5EWT5-F1
#
_entry.id   AF-A0AAP5EWT5-F1
#
_cell.length_a   1.000
_cell.length_b   1.000
_cell.length_c   1.000
_cell.angle_alpha   90.00
_cell.angle_beta   90.00
_cell.angle_gamma   90.00
#
_symmetry.space_group_name_H-M   'P 1'
#
loop_
_entity.id
_entity.type
_entity.pdbx_description
1 polymer ?
#
loop_
_entity_poly.entity_id
_entity_poly.type
_entity_poly.pdbx_seq_one_letter_code
_entity_poly.pdbx_strand_id
1 'polypeptide(L)'
;MLLIVGNRIDTAVGASGYLCLCREDGVELRKLVWREMTLPEQLFALRVSVGEFLPDELLLPIPVSPDEQAIYREACRLASHLRATRGYGITITLHERVTPALPPAGTVLSHLDIASVWAEKAADLKGKPEAEVADALAIRRGNESGYEYAELFYLPMLGAKFGDRPDEVQYHPHPTSQ
;
A
#
# COMPACT_ATOMS: atom_id res chain seq x y z
N MET A 1 -4.03 -13.22 -1.04
CA MET A 1 -2.82 -14.02 -1.35
C MET A 1 -1.77 -13.00 -1.76
N LEU A 2 -0.81 -12.67 -0.89
CA LEU A 2 0.28 -11.75 -1.26
C LEU A 2 1.20 -12.53 -2.20
N LEU A 3 1.18 -12.19 -3.48
CA LEU A 3 2.03 -12.84 -4.47
C LEU A 3 3.43 -12.23 -4.41
N ILE A 4 4.38 -13.03 -3.91
CA ILE A 4 5.81 -12.81 -4.11
C ILE A 4 6.08 -13.16 -5.57
N VAL A 5 6.18 -12.13 -6.42
CA VAL A 5 6.60 -12.29 -7.81
C VAL A 5 8.11 -12.45 -7.87
N GLY A 6 8.54 -13.53 -8.52
CA GLY A 6 9.94 -13.89 -8.68
C GLY A 6 10.82 -12.82 -9.33
N ASN A 7 12.10 -12.91 -8.97
CA ASN A 7 13.30 -12.30 -9.56
C ASN A 7 13.57 -10.81 -9.28
N ARG A 8 12.78 -10.12 -8.46
CA ARG A 8 13.16 -8.82 -7.86
C ARG A 8 12.17 -8.48 -6.75
N ILE A 9 12.44 -8.98 -5.55
CA ILE A 9 11.90 -8.31 -4.36
C ILE A 9 12.71 -7.03 -4.23
N ASP A 10 12.26 -5.97 -4.90
CA ASP A 10 12.69 -4.62 -4.58
C ASP A 10 12.12 -4.30 -3.20
N THR A 11 12.90 -4.68 -2.21
CA THR A 11 12.51 -4.86 -0.82
C THR A 11 11.76 -3.66 -0.29
N ALA A 12 10.58 -3.94 0.26
CA ALA A 12 9.75 -3.02 1.01
C ALA A 12 10.40 -2.69 2.37
N VAL A 13 11.65 -2.26 2.34
CA VAL A 13 12.36 -1.72 3.49
C VAL A 13 12.77 -0.30 3.19
N GLY A 14 11.91 0.61 3.66
CA GLY A 14 12.40 1.71 4.49
C GLY A 14 12.53 3.10 3.89
N ALA A 15 12.53 3.28 2.57
CA ALA A 15 12.51 4.62 1.99
C ALA A 15 11.10 4.99 1.55
N SER A 16 10.51 6.02 2.17
CA SER A 16 9.43 6.82 1.58
C SER A 16 9.83 7.16 0.14
N GLY A 17 9.19 6.54 -0.85
CA GLY A 17 9.76 6.62 -2.18
C GLY A 17 9.20 5.70 -3.25
N TYR A 18 8.45 4.66 -2.87
CA TYR A 18 8.01 3.63 -3.82
C TYR A 18 6.54 3.28 -3.64
N LEU A 19 5.86 3.07 -4.76
CA LEU A 19 4.56 2.44 -4.87
C LEU A 19 4.72 1.21 -5.76
N CYS A 20 4.30 0.04 -5.27
CA CYS A 20 4.27 -1.18 -6.07
C CYS A 20 2.84 -1.53 -6.46
N LEU A 21 2.66 -1.87 -7.73
CA LEU A 21 1.40 -2.27 -8.35
C LEU A 21 1.52 -3.73 -8.77
N CYS A 22 0.62 -4.58 -8.28
CA CYS A 22 0.66 -6.03 -8.55
C CYS A 22 -0.63 -6.51 -9.21
N ARG A 23 -0.56 -7.55 -10.04
CA ARG A 23 -1.71 -8.32 -10.56
C ARG A 23 -1.78 -9.74 -9.99
N GLU A 24 -2.97 -10.34 -9.99
CA GLU A 24 -3.34 -11.59 -9.32
C GLU A 24 -2.57 -12.83 -9.79
N ASP A 25 -2.01 -12.81 -10.99
CA ASP A 25 -1.13 -13.87 -11.50
C ASP A 25 0.34 -13.66 -11.13
N GLY A 26 0.67 -12.51 -10.52
CA GLY A 26 2.04 -12.12 -10.24
C GLY A 26 2.89 -11.97 -11.51
N VAL A 27 2.30 -11.87 -12.70
CA VAL A 27 3.06 -11.86 -13.95
C VAL A 27 3.62 -10.46 -14.23
N GLU A 28 3.00 -9.42 -13.68
CA GLU A 28 3.43 -8.03 -13.87
C GLU A 28 3.50 -7.27 -12.54
N LEU A 29 4.71 -6.87 -12.17
CA LEU A 29 5.00 -5.95 -11.07
C LEU A 29 5.47 -4.62 -11.66
N ARG A 30 4.78 -3.53 -11.35
CA ARG A 30 5.24 -2.17 -11.69
C ARG A 30 5.63 -1.42 -10.44
N LYS A 31 6.88 -0.95 -10.43
CA LYS A 31 7.43 -0.10 -9.37
C LYS A 31 7.46 1.35 -9.84
N LEU A 32 6.80 2.22 -9.11
CA LEU A 32 6.88 3.66 -9.31
C LEU A 32 7.84 4.24 -8.28
N VAL A 33 8.93 4.83 -8.76
CA VAL A 33 9.88 5.58 -7.94
C VAL A 33 9.44 7.03 -7.92
N TRP A 34 8.96 7.52 -6.77
CA TRP A 34 8.39 8.85 -6.65
C TRP A 34 9.12 9.75 -5.64
N ARG A 35 10.31 9.33 -5.19
CA ARG A 35 11.08 10.01 -4.12
C ARG A 35 11.46 11.45 -4.50
N GLU A 36 11.63 11.71 -5.79
CA GLU A 36 12.00 13.02 -6.32
C GLU A 36 10.77 13.81 -6.85
N MET A 37 9.57 13.22 -6.79
CA MET A 37 8.34 13.84 -7.23
C MET A 37 7.73 14.71 -6.12
N THR A 38 7.15 15.84 -6.51
CA THR A 38 6.27 16.63 -5.66
C THR A 38 4.96 15.89 -5.39
N LEU A 39 4.24 16.24 -4.32
CA LEU A 39 2.95 15.61 -4.01
C LEU A 39 1.95 15.64 -5.19
N PRO A 40 1.77 16.75 -5.94
CA PRO A 40 0.90 16.75 -7.12
C PRO A 40 1.31 15.72 -8.19
N GLU A 41 2.61 15.57 -8.44
CA GLU A 41 3.15 14.60 -9.39
C GLU A 41 2.94 13.16 -8.90
N GLN A 42 3.14 12.92 -7.60
CA GLN A 42 2.86 11.62 -6.96
C GLN A 42 1.39 11.22 -7.11
N LEU A 43 0.46 12.14 -6.84
CA LEU A 43 -0.97 11.91 -6.98
C LEU A 43 -1.37 11.69 -8.45
N PHE A 44 -0.77 12.43 -9.38
CA PHE A 44 -1.00 12.24 -10.80
C PHE A 44 -0.51 10.86 -11.27
N ALA A 45 0.73 10.49 -10.94
CA ALA A 45 1.32 9.22 -11.29
C ALA A 45 0.51 8.03 -10.73
N LEU A 46 0.04 8.13 -9.47
CA LEU A 46 -0.84 7.12 -8.86
C LEU A 46 -2.13 6.94 -9.67
N ARG A 47 -2.83 8.04 -10.01
CA ARG A 47 -4.10 8.00 -10.77
C ARG A 47 -3.94 7.37 -12.14
N VAL A 48 -2.92 7.81 -12.89
CA VAL A 48 -2.63 7.28 -14.23
C VAL A 48 -2.30 5.80 -14.13
N SER A 49 -1.40 5.43 -13.22
CA SER A 49 -0.94 4.05 -13.14
C SER A 49 -2.05 3.10 -12.69
N VAL A 50 -2.89 3.50 -11.73
CA VAL A 50 -4.07 2.70 -11.35
C VAL A 50 -5.07 2.59 -12.50
N GLY A 51 -5.31 3.67 -13.24
CA GLY A 51 -6.25 3.69 -14.36
C GLY A 51 -5.80 2.85 -15.56
N GLU A 52 -4.51 2.85 -15.86
CA GLU A 52 -3.92 2.12 -16.99
C GLU A 52 -3.61 0.66 -16.65
N PHE A 53 -3.03 0.41 -15.48
CA PHE A 53 -2.57 -0.91 -15.10
C PHE A 53 -3.66 -1.76 -14.47
N LEU A 54 -4.61 -1.14 -13.77
CA LEU A 54 -5.63 -1.82 -12.96
C LEU A 54 -4.97 -2.92 -12.09
N PRO A 55 -4.24 -2.53 -11.03
CA PRO A 55 -3.62 -3.49 -10.12
C PRO A 55 -4.66 -4.17 -9.23
N ASP A 56 -4.45 -5.43 -8.90
CA ASP A 56 -5.21 -6.13 -7.87
C ASP A 56 -4.75 -5.73 -6.47
N GLU A 57 -3.49 -5.28 -6.33
CA GLU A 57 -2.92 -4.84 -5.07
C GLU A 57 -2.02 -3.59 -5.23
N LEU A 58 -2.17 -2.67 -4.28
CA LEU A 58 -1.30 -1.52 -4.07
C LEU A 58 -0.51 -1.71 -2.79
N LEU A 59 0.81 -1.78 -2.90
CA LEU A 59 1.70 -1.80 -1.75
C LEU A 59 2.24 -0.39 -1.47
N LEU A 60 1.94 0.11 -0.28
CA LEU A 60 2.31 1.45 0.19
C LEU A 60 3.07 1.37 1.52
N PRO A 61 3.89 2.36 1.87
CA PRO A 61 4.38 2.48 3.24
C PRO A 61 3.25 2.91 4.19
N ILE A 62 3.37 2.57 5.49
CA ILE A 62 2.54 3.19 6.53
C ILE A 62 2.69 4.72 6.45
N PRO A 63 1.62 5.50 6.27
CA PRO A 63 1.75 6.94 6.06
C PRO A 63 2.09 7.68 7.36
N VAL A 64 3.23 8.39 7.39
CA VAL A 64 3.69 9.16 8.56
C VAL A 64 3.74 10.67 8.32
N SER A 65 3.74 11.11 7.06
CA SER A 65 3.71 12.53 6.69
C SER A 65 2.35 12.96 6.12
N PRO A 66 2.02 14.26 6.13
CA PRO A 66 0.80 14.77 5.48
C PRO A 66 0.69 14.38 4.00
N ASP A 67 1.81 14.38 3.29
CA ASP A 67 1.90 14.01 1.88
C ASP A 67 1.61 12.51 1.68
N GLU A 68 2.24 11.65 2.47
CA GLU A 68 1.99 10.21 2.43
C GLU A 68 0.53 9.87 2.81
N GLN A 69 -0.04 10.60 3.77
CA GLN A 69 -1.45 10.46 4.10
C GLN A 69 -2.37 10.89 2.96
N ALA A 70 -2.00 11.93 2.20
CA ALA A 70 -2.76 12.37 1.04
C ALA A 70 -2.73 11.29 -0.06
N ILE A 71 -1.57 10.68 -0.30
CA ILE A 71 -1.44 9.56 -1.22
C ILE A 71 -2.27 8.36 -0.76
N TYR A 72 -2.16 7.95 0.51
CA TYR A 72 -2.94 6.85 1.05
C TYR A 72 -4.45 7.08 0.89
N ARG A 73 -4.94 8.31 1.18
CA ARG A 73 -6.35 8.69 0.95
C ARG A 73 -6.73 8.59 -0.52
N GLU A 74 -5.86 9.03 -1.43
CA GLU A 74 -6.12 8.93 -2.87
C GLU A 74 -6.17 7.47 -3.36
N ALA A 75 -5.28 6.61 -2.88
CA ALA A 75 -5.30 5.17 -3.19
C ALA A 75 -6.62 4.52 -2.72
N CYS A 76 -7.04 4.82 -1.49
CA CYS A 76 -8.34 4.40 -0.94
C CYS A 76 -9.53 4.89 -1.79
N ARG A 77 -9.48 6.15 -2.24
CA ARG A 77 -10.51 6.75 -3.10
C ARG A 77 -10.59 6.04 -4.45
N LEU A 78 -9.45 5.76 -5.08
CA LEU A 78 -9.35 5.06 -6.37
C LEU A 78 -9.86 3.62 -6.26
N ALA A 79 -9.42 2.88 -5.24
CA ALA A 79 -9.89 1.52 -4.99
C ALA A 79 -11.42 1.46 -4.79
N SER A 80 -11.97 2.38 -4.01
CA SER A 80 -13.42 2.48 -3.78
C SER A 80 -14.18 2.85 -5.06
N HIS A 81 -13.64 3.78 -5.84
CA HIS A 81 -14.24 4.21 -7.10
C HIS A 81 -14.28 3.09 -8.13
N LEU A 82 -13.18 2.35 -8.31
CA LEU A 82 -13.12 1.23 -9.26
C LEU A 82 -14.04 0.08 -8.82
N ARG A 83 -14.13 -0.20 -7.52
CA ARG A 83 -15.08 -1.17 -7.00
C ARG A 83 -16.52 -0.78 -7.30
N ALA A 84 -16.88 0.48 -7.06
CA ALA A 84 -18.25 0.97 -7.27
C ALA A 84 -18.64 1.09 -8.74
N THR A 85 -17.71 1.51 -9.61
CA THR A 85 -18.02 1.81 -11.02
C THR A 85 -17.77 0.65 -11.97
N ARG A 86 -16.83 -0.24 -11.65
CA ARG A 86 -16.40 -1.33 -12.54
C ARG A 86 -16.48 -2.71 -11.88
N GLY A 87 -16.89 -2.80 -10.61
CA GLY A 87 -16.84 -4.04 -9.85
C GLY A 87 -15.41 -4.53 -9.56
N TYR A 88 -14.40 -3.72 -9.85
CA TYR A 88 -12.99 -4.10 -9.78
C TYR A 88 -12.43 -3.80 -8.39
N GLY A 89 -11.96 -4.85 -7.70
CA GLY A 89 -11.42 -4.74 -6.34
C GLY A 89 -9.92 -4.49 -6.36
N ILE A 90 -9.45 -3.50 -5.60
CA ILE A 90 -8.03 -3.28 -5.35
C ILE A 90 -7.78 -3.46 -3.85
N THR A 91 -6.83 -4.32 -3.51
CA THR A 91 -6.33 -4.48 -2.14
C THR A 91 -5.28 -3.41 -1.88
N ILE A 92 -5.36 -2.74 -0.74
CA ILE A 92 -4.29 -1.84 -0.28
C ILE A 92 -3.58 -2.54 0.86
N THR A 93 -2.28 -2.70 0.73
CA THR A 93 -1.42 -3.31 1.73
C THR A 93 -0.38 -2.29 2.17
N LEU A 94 -0.22 -2.12 3.48
CA LEU A 94 0.76 -1.22 4.06
C LEU A 94 1.94 -2.04 4.58
N HIS A 95 3.15 -1.77 4.08
CA HIS A 95 4.35 -2.44 4.57
C HIS A 95 4.90 -1.71 5.82
N GLU A 96 5.48 -2.50 6.72
CA GLU A 96 6.26 -1.96 7.83
C GLU A 96 7.43 -1.09 7.34
N ARG A 97 7.77 -0.06 8.13
CA ARG A 97 8.89 0.84 7.86
C ARG A 97 10.08 0.49 8.76
N VAL A 98 11.28 0.86 8.30
CA VAL A 98 12.51 0.85 9.10
C VAL A 98 12.33 1.69 10.36
N THR A 99 11.81 2.91 10.21
CA THR A 99 11.45 3.76 11.33
C THR A 99 10.08 3.33 11.87
N PRO A 100 9.95 3.02 13.18
CA PRO A 100 8.68 2.60 13.76
C PRO A 100 7.55 3.58 13.44
N ALA A 101 6.44 3.06 12.92
CA ALA A 101 5.25 3.83 12.58
C ALA A 101 4.01 3.03 12.96
N LEU A 102 2.99 3.70 13.49
CA LEU A 102 1.71 3.07 13.77
C LEU A 102 0.88 3.01 12.49
N PRO A 103 0.32 1.84 12.12
CA PRO A 103 -0.57 1.73 10.98
C PRO A 103 -1.90 2.47 11.27
N PRO A 104 -2.70 2.79 10.23
CA PRO A 104 -4.07 3.25 10.43
C PRO A 104 -4.88 2.32 11.33
N ALA A 105 -5.82 2.89 12.10
CA ALA A 105 -6.69 2.12 12.98
C ALA A 105 -7.54 1.10 12.20
N GLY A 106 -7.81 -0.06 12.82
CA GLY A 106 -8.60 -1.11 12.19
C GLY A 106 -7.87 -1.89 11.08
N THR A 107 -6.54 -1.83 11.06
CA THR A 107 -5.72 -2.66 10.19
C THR A 107 -5.57 -4.07 10.76
N VAL A 108 -5.58 -5.07 9.87
CA VAL A 108 -5.24 -6.46 10.19
C VAL A 108 -3.77 -6.67 9.88
N LEU A 109 -3.07 -7.24 10.85
CA LEU A 109 -1.65 -7.56 10.74
C LEU A 109 -1.46 -8.91 10.02
N SER A 110 -0.50 -8.97 9.12
CA SER A 110 -0.13 -10.16 8.35
C SER A 110 1.38 -10.30 8.27
N HIS A 111 1.91 -11.44 8.72
CA HIS A 111 3.30 -11.82 8.46
C HIS A 111 3.41 -12.59 7.15
N LEU A 112 4.42 -12.26 6.35
CA LEU A 112 4.75 -12.97 5.12
C LEU A 112 6.10 -13.66 5.29
N ASP A 113 6.15 -14.98 5.05
CA ASP A 113 7.42 -15.71 4.96
C ASP A 113 8.21 -15.23 3.74
N ILE A 114 9.46 -14.81 3.98
CA ILE A 114 10.38 -14.37 2.95
C ILE A 114 11.71 -15.12 2.98
N ALA A 115 11.79 -16.25 3.67
CA ALA A 115 13.05 -17.01 3.81
C ALA A 115 13.64 -17.40 2.44
N SER A 116 12.79 -17.85 1.50
CA SER A 116 13.22 -18.29 0.17
C SER A 116 13.80 -17.18 -0.71
N VAL A 117 13.58 -15.92 -0.34
CA VAL A 117 13.89 -14.72 -1.13
C VAL A 117 14.75 -13.72 -0.35
N TRP A 118 15.10 -14.05 0.91
CA TRP A 118 15.89 -13.19 1.78
C TRP A 118 17.27 -12.87 1.19
N ALA A 119 17.92 -13.85 0.56
CA ALA A 119 19.25 -13.66 -0.03
C ALA A 119 19.25 -12.58 -1.13
N GLU A 120 18.23 -12.55 -1.98
CA GLU A 120 18.06 -11.54 -3.02
C GLU A 120 17.80 -10.16 -2.39
N LYS A 121 16.89 -10.13 -1.42
CA LYS A 121 16.58 -8.94 -0.62
C LYS A 121 17.81 -8.33 0.04
N ALA A 122 18.63 -9.14 0.69
CA ALA A 122 19.85 -8.70 1.36
C ALA A 122 20.90 -8.19 0.36
N ALA A 123 21.00 -8.80 -0.84
CA ALA A 123 21.87 -8.32 -1.89
C ALA A 123 21.46 -6.93 -2.41
N ASP A 124 20.16 -6.68 -2.58
CA ASP A 124 19.62 -5.39 -3.01
C ASP A 124 19.80 -4.28 -1.98
N LEU A 125 19.91 -4.65 -0.70
CA LEU A 125 20.16 -3.71 0.40
C LEU A 125 21.65 -3.47 0.66
N LYS A 126 22.54 -4.27 0.09
CA LYS A 126 23.98 -4.19 0.35
C LYS A 126 24.53 -2.79 0.07
N GLY A 127 25.16 -2.18 1.07
CA GLY A 127 25.74 -0.84 1.00
C GLY A 127 24.74 0.30 1.23
N LYS A 128 23.47 -0.01 1.52
CA LYS A 128 22.47 0.99 1.93
C LYS A 128 22.45 1.11 3.46
N PRO A 129 22.25 2.32 4.03
CA PRO A 129 22.14 2.52 5.48
C PRO A 129 21.06 1.67 6.16
N GLU A 130 20.02 1.30 5.42
CA GLU A 130 18.86 0.56 5.91
C GLU A 130 19.11 -0.96 6.03
N ALA A 131 20.23 -1.48 5.53
CA ALA A 131 20.47 -2.92 5.41
C ALA A 131 20.49 -3.66 6.76
N GLU A 132 21.18 -3.11 7.76
CA GLU A 132 21.28 -3.72 9.09
C GLU A 132 19.92 -3.73 9.80
N VAL A 133 19.13 -2.65 9.64
CA VAL A 133 17.80 -2.56 10.24
C VAL A 133 16.82 -3.49 9.54
N ALA A 134 16.94 -3.64 8.21
CA ALA A 134 16.15 -4.58 7.43
C ALA A 134 16.31 -6.03 7.91
N ASP A 135 17.57 -6.44 8.15
CA ASP A 135 17.91 -7.78 8.63
C ASP A 135 17.37 -8.02 10.03
N ALA A 136 17.61 -7.09 10.95
CA ALA A 136 17.09 -7.17 12.31
C ALA A 136 15.55 -7.23 12.34
N LEU A 137 14.86 -6.45 11.50
CA LEU A 137 13.40 -6.50 11.38
C LEU A 137 12.93 -7.84 10.81
N ALA A 138 13.55 -8.34 9.74
CA ALA A 138 13.13 -9.58 9.10
C ALA A 138 13.27 -10.80 10.04
N ILE A 139 14.36 -10.88 10.79
CA ILE A 139 14.59 -11.93 11.81
C ILE A 139 13.58 -11.77 12.95
N ARG A 140 13.35 -10.55 13.43
CA ARG A 140 12.39 -10.30 14.51
C ARG A 140 10.99 -10.73 14.11
N ARG A 141 10.53 -10.37 12.90
CA ARG A 141 9.22 -10.76 12.39
C ARG A 141 9.15 -12.26 12.12
N GLY A 142 10.25 -12.88 11.69
CA GLY A 142 10.38 -14.33 11.61
C GLY A 142 10.09 -14.99 12.97
N ASN A 143 10.79 -14.56 14.02
CA ASN A 143 10.57 -15.07 15.38
C ASN A 143 9.14 -14.90 15.90
N GLU A 144 8.48 -13.79 15.58
CA GLU A 144 7.08 -13.53 15.98
C GLU A 144 6.06 -14.41 15.25
N SER A 145 6.40 -14.89 14.05
CA SER A 145 5.49 -15.65 13.17
C SER A 145 5.85 -17.12 13.02
N GLY A 146 7.02 -17.54 13.51
CA GLY A 146 7.54 -18.91 13.36
C GLY A 146 8.29 -19.15 12.04
N TYR A 147 8.60 -18.09 11.28
CA TYR A 147 9.42 -18.17 10.06
C TYR A 147 10.88 -17.83 10.34
N GLU A 148 11.79 -18.21 9.43
CA GLU A 148 13.20 -17.82 9.53
C GLU A 148 13.38 -16.31 9.29
N TYR A 149 12.74 -15.81 8.22
CA TYR A 149 12.66 -14.39 7.89
C TYR A 149 11.24 -14.06 7.49
N ALA A 150 10.68 -12.97 8.04
CA ALA A 150 9.35 -12.52 7.65
C ALA A 150 9.28 -11.02 7.42
N GLU A 151 8.33 -10.59 6.59
CA GLU A 151 7.91 -9.19 6.50
C GLU A 151 6.55 -8.98 7.16
N LEU A 152 6.35 -7.79 7.70
CA LEU A 152 5.11 -7.40 8.34
C LEU A 152 4.32 -6.45 7.46
N PHE A 153 3.08 -6.83 7.19
CA PHE A 153 2.12 -6.05 6.42
C PHE A 153 0.87 -5.76 7.24
N TYR A 154 0.21 -4.67 6.89
CA TYR A 154 -1.03 -4.23 7.48
C TYR A 154 -2.06 -4.04 6.38
N LEU A 155 -3.14 -4.79 6.43
CA LEU A 155 -4.26 -4.66 5.53
C LEU A 155 -5.30 -3.78 6.22
N PRO A 156 -5.51 -2.52 5.77
CA PRO A 156 -6.62 -1.73 6.27
C PRO A 156 -7.89 -2.50 5.95
N MET A 157 -8.68 -2.80 6.98
CA MET A 157 -10.05 -3.22 6.74
C MET A 157 -10.71 -2.04 6.05
N LEU A 158 -10.89 -2.15 4.74
CA LEU A 158 -11.80 -1.30 3.97
C LEU A 158 -13.23 -1.71 4.38
N GLY A 159 -13.52 -1.51 5.67
CA GLY A 159 -14.84 -1.65 6.23
C GLY A 159 -15.77 -0.79 5.39
N ALA A 160 -16.90 -1.38 5.01
CA ALA A 160 -17.98 -0.67 4.38
C ALA A 160 -18.18 0.69 5.07
N LYS A 161 -18.24 1.75 4.27
CA LYS A 161 -18.49 3.16 4.64
C LYS A 161 -17.23 3.92 5.08
N PHE A 162 -16.53 4.47 4.08
CA PHE A 162 -15.98 5.82 4.23
C PHE A 162 -17.14 6.75 4.58
N GLY A 163 -17.41 6.93 5.87
CA GLY A 163 -18.40 7.85 6.42
C GLY A 163 -19.70 7.96 5.62
N ASP A 164 -20.71 7.21 6.05
CA ASP A 164 -22.07 7.77 6.03
C ASP A 164 -22.03 9.05 6.87
N ARG A 165 -21.62 10.16 6.27
CA ARG A 165 -22.39 11.36 6.45
C ARG A 165 -23.65 11.06 5.65
N PRO A 166 -24.84 10.97 6.27
CA PRO A 166 -26.02 11.17 5.47
C PRO A 166 -25.79 12.54 4.82
N ASP A 167 -25.73 12.56 3.49
CA ASP A 167 -26.16 13.74 2.77
C ASP A 167 -27.56 14.00 3.34
N GLU A 168 -27.66 15.00 4.23
CA GLU A 168 -28.90 15.72 4.36
C GLU A 168 -29.17 16.26 2.95
N VAL A 169 -29.89 15.46 2.19
CA VAL A 169 -30.67 15.93 1.07
C VAL A 169 -31.65 16.92 1.70
N GLN A 170 -31.21 18.17 1.83
CA GLN A 170 -32.12 19.29 1.96
C GLN A 170 -32.90 19.31 0.66
N TYR A 171 -34.02 18.58 0.67
CA TYR A 171 -35.13 18.85 -0.22
C TYR A 171 -35.51 20.31 0.01
N HIS A 172 -34.98 21.21 -0.81
CA HIS A 172 -35.60 22.50 -1.00
C HIS A 172 -36.96 22.21 -1.67
N PRO A 173 -38.09 22.51 -1.01
CA PRO A 173 -39.36 22.48 -1.70
C PRO A 173 -39.27 23.53 -2.82
N HIS A 174 -39.52 23.09 -4.05
CA HIS A 174 -39.74 24.02 -5.17
C HIS A 174 -40.80 25.04 -4.77
N PRO A 175 -40.64 26.32 -5.16
CA PRO A 175 -41.70 27.29 -5.01
C PRO A 175 -42.84 26.91 -5.97
N THR A 176 -43.96 26.44 -5.43
CA THR A 176 -45.21 26.41 -6.18
C THR A 176 -45.69 27.83 -6.35
N SER A 177 -45.66 28.33 -7.58
CA SER A 177 -46.43 29.49 -7.99
C SER A 177 -47.92 29.17 -7.91
N GLN A 178 -48.65 29.88 -7.04
CA GLN A 178 -50.03 30.30 -7.25
C GLN A 178 -50.25 31.66 -6.59
#